data_AF-A0A959I8J2-F1
#
_entry.id   AF-A0A959I8J2-F1
#
_cell.length_a   1.000
_cell.length_b   1.000
_cell.length_c   1.000
_cell.angle_alpha   90.00
_cell.angle_beta   90.00
_cell.angle_gamma   90.00
#
_symmetry.space_group_name_H-M   'P 1'
#
loop_
_entity.id
_entity.type
_entity.pdbx_description
1 polymer ?
#
loop_
_entity_poly.entity_id
_entity_poly.type
_entity_poly.pdbx_seq_one_letter_code
_entity_poly.pdbx_strand_id
1 'polypeptide(L)'
;MKKTDEKFHFNATWSMAVGGMVGGGIFSVLGVVVHKAGQWAWLSFVIAGLIALISAHSYSQLSLKYRKSGGAFTFLNEVDHERLAGGLSWVLILGYVLTLSVYAFTFGHYVGYVLDWGPWFPRVLALGVIALFAAINLRGVGDSSQVEIVTVWGKLIVLLGLAVLGLVLWKPSQLTAGIDPRSW
;
A
#
# COMPACT_ATOMS: atom_id res chain seq x y z
N MET A 1 -20.86 25.55 16.01
CA MET A 1 -19.91 24.62 16.67
C MET A 1 -18.70 24.45 15.76
N LYS A 2 -17.53 24.95 16.15
CA LYS A 2 -16.27 24.59 15.49
C LYS A 2 -16.06 23.09 15.74
N LYS A 3 -16.11 22.27 14.68
CA LYS A 3 -15.57 20.90 14.74
C LYS A 3 -14.09 21.09 15.06
N THR A 4 -13.69 20.77 16.28
CA THR A 4 -12.28 20.69 16.63
C THR A 4 -11.68 19.65 15.69
N ASP A 5 -10.78 20.04 14.79
CA ASP A 5 -10.05 19.08 13.96
C ASP A 5 -9.30 18.15 14.90
N GLU A 6 -9.83 16.94 15.07
CA GLU A 6 -9.23 15.91 15.89
C GLU A 6 -7.92 15.52 15.19
N LYS A 7 -6.80 15.97 15.76
CA LYS A 7 -5.48 15.68 15.21
C LYS A 7 -5.19 14.20 15.43
N PHE A 8 -4.95 13.46 14.35
CA PHE A 8 -4.55 12.06 14.44
C PHE A 8 -3.30 11.92 15.31
N HIS A 9 -3.36 11.00 16.27
CA HIS A 9 -2.21 10.61 17.08
C HIS A 9 -1.19 9.84 16.23
N PHE A 10 0.07 9.81 16.67
CA PHE A 10 1.17 9.14 15.96
C PHE A 10 0.82 7.72 15.50
N ASN A 11 0.21 6.92 16.38
CA ASN A 11 -0.16 5.54 16.06
C ASN A 11 -1.14 5.47 14.88
N ALA A 12 -2.16 6.34 14.84
CA ALA A 12 -3.12 6.37 13.73
C ALA A 12 -2.42 6.73 12.40
N THR A 13 -1.62 7.78 12.39
CA THR A 13 -0.89 8.22 11.18
C THR A 13 0.12 7.18 10.70
N TRP A 14 0.84 6.55 11.64
CA TRP A 14 1.78 5.48 11.33
C TRP A 14 1.07 4.24 10.79
N SER A 15 -0.03 3.83 11.44
CA SER A 15 -0.86 2.71 10.99
C SER A 15 -1.42 2.95 9.59
N MET A 16 -1.89 4.16 9.26
CA MET A 16 -2.36 4.47 7.90
C MET A 16 -1.23 4.32 6.86
N ALA A 17 -0.02 4.79 7.17
CA ALA A 17 1.12 4.68 6.27
C ALA A 17 1.55 3.21 6.06
N VAL A 18 1.78 2.47 7.15
CA VAL A 18 2.16 1.05 7.11
C VAL A 18 1.03 0.21 6.51
N GLY A 19 -0.21 0.60 6.78
CA GLY A 19 -1.40 -0.08 6.35
C GLY A 19 -1.50 -0.17 4.83
N GLY A 20 -1.41 0.98 4.15
CA GLY A 20 -1.37 1.06 2.70
C GLY A 20 -0.15 0.36 2.10
N MET A 21 1.05 0.57 2.67
CA MET A 21 2.28 -0.05 2.16
C MET A 21 2.27 -1.58 2.23
N VAL A 22 1.85 -2.15 3.36
CA VAL A 22 1.75 -3.61 3.53
C VAL A 22 0.62 -4.18 2.68
N GLY A 23 -0.53 -3.49 2.62
CA GLY A 23 -1.66 -3.90 1.79
C GLY A 23 -1.27 -4.04 0.32
N GLY A 24 -0.72 -2.98 -0.26
CA GLY A 24 -0.30 -2.99 -1.65
C GLY A 24 0.96 -3.81 -1.92
N GLY A 25 2.02 -3.58 -1.15
CA GLY A 25 3.33 -4.19 -1.37
C GLY A 25 3.32 -5.70 -1.14
N ILE A 26 2.80 -6.14 0.00
CA ILE A 26 2.88 -7.53 0.43
C ILE A 26 1.69 -8.34 -0.07
N PHE A 27 0.46 -7.84 0.09
CA PHE A 27 -0.71 -8.63 -0.28
C PHE A 27 -1.08 -8.50 -1.76
N SER A 28 -0.90 -7.34 -2.39
CA SER A 28 -1.28 -7.18 -3.79
C SER A 28 -0.20 -7.55 -4.80
N VAL A 29 1.06 -7.12 -4.60
CA VAL A 29 2.09 -7.24 -5.65
C VAL A 29 3.19 -8.28 -5.37
N LEU A 30 3.29 -8.81 -4.14
CA LEU A 30 4.35 -9.77 -3.79
C LEU A 30 4.38 -10.98 -4.73
N GLY A 31 3.22 -11.53 -5.10
CA GLY A 31 3.16 -12.66 -6.02
C GLY A 31 3.76 -12.33 -7.39
N VAL A 32 3.51 -11.13 -7.91
CA VAL A 32 4.09 -10.65 -9.17
C VAL A 32 5.60 -10.45 -9.03
N VAL A 33 6.04 -9.88 -7.91
CA VAL A 33 7.48 -9.69 -7.62
C VAL A 33 8.19 -11.03 -7.55
N VAL A 34 7.66 -12.01 -6.82
CA VAL A 34 8.22 -13.37 -6.71
C VAL A 34 8.20 -14.06 -8.08
N HIS A 35 7.14 -13.93 -8.86
CA HIS A 35 7.08 -14.51 -10.21
C HIS A 35 8.11 -13.91 -11.17
N LYS A 36 8.41 -12.61 -11.06
CA LYS A 36 9.33 -11.91 -11.96
C LYS A 36 10.80 -11.99 -11.50
N ALA A 37 11.04 -11.77 -10.22
CA ALA A 37 12.38 -11.70 -9.63
C ALA A 37 12.85 -13.03 -9.04
N GLY A 38 11.96 -14.00 -8.83
CA GLY A 38 12.28 -15.31 -8.25
C GLY A 38 13.02 -15.16 -6.92
N GLN A 39 14.17 -15.80 -6.83
CA GLN A 39 15.06 -15.73 -5.66
C GLN A 39 15.61 -14.32 -5.36
N TRP A 40 15.58 -13.40 -6.33
CA TRP A 40 16.00 -12.00 -6.14
C TRP A 40 14.86 -11.08 -5.66
N ALA A 41 13.70 -11.64 -5.30
CA ALA A 41 12.58 -10.86 -4.78
C ALA A 41 12.97 -10.06 -3.53
N TRP A 42 13.72 -10.66 -2.58
CA TRP A 42 14.17 -9.96 -1.37
C TRP A 42 15.06 -8.75 -1.71
N LEU A 43 15.98 -8.90 -2.67
CA LEU A 43 16.87 -7.82 -3.09
C LEU A 43 16.09 -6.70 -3.78
N SER A 44 15.05 -7.06 -4.55
CA SER A 44 14.15 -6.09 -5.17
C SER A 44 13.44 -5.23 -4.12
N PHE A 45 13.00 -5.82 -3.01
CA PHE A 45 12.41 -5.08 -1.88
C PHE A 45 13.44 -4.19 -1.16
N VAL A 46 14.68 -4.64 -0.99
CA VAL A 46 15.76 -3.82 -0.39
C VAL A 46 16.02 -2.58 -1.25
N ILE A 47 16.18 -2.74 -2.56
CA ILE A 47 16.42 -1.63 -3.49
C ILE A 47 15.23 -0.66 -3.48
N ALA A 48 14.00 -1.17 -3.56
CA ALA A 48 12.80 -0.35 -3.48
C ALA A 48 12.72 0.43 -2.15
N GLY A 49 13.08 -0.20 -1.04
CA GLY A 49 13.14 0.44 0.28
C GLY A 49 14.16 1.58 0.35
N LEU A 50 15.36 1.39 -0.21
CA LEU A 50 16.39 2.43 -0.26
C LEU A 50 15.93 3.65 -1.07
N ILE A 51 15.29 3.43 -2.23
CA ILE A 51 14.72 4.51 -3.05
C ILE A 51 13.60 5.24 -2.29
N ALA A 52 12.74 4.47 -1.60
CA ALA A 52 11.66 5.03 -0.79
C ALA A 52 12.19 5.88 0.38
N LEU A 53 13.30 5.49 1.02
CA LEU A 53 13.92 6.27 2.11
C LEU A 53 14.40 7.65 1.65
N ILE A 54 15.00 7.74 0.45
CA ILE A 54 15.43 9.02 -0.12
C ILE A 54 14.22 9.94 -0.32
N SER A 55 13.12 9.37 -0.85
CA SER A 55 11.87 10.10 -1.04
C SER A 55 11.25 10.53 0.30
N ALA A 56 11.21 9.64 1.29
CA ALA A 56 10.72 9.93 2.64
C ALA A 56 11.51 11.06 3.31
N HIS A 57 12.83 11.09 3.13
CA HIS A 57 13.67 12.18 3.63
C HIS A 57 13.28 13.53 3.02
N SER A 58 13.17 13.61 1.69
CA SER A 58 12.74 14.83 0.99
C SER A 58 11.35 15.30 1.46
N TYR A 59 10.38 14.39 1.56
CA TYR A 59 9.04 14.72 2.05
C TYR A 59 9.02 15.17 3.51
N SER A 60 9.85 14.57 4.37
CA SER A 60 10.00 14.99 5.76
C SER A 60 10.47 16.44 5.87
N GLN A 61 11.53 16.80 5.14
CA GLN A 61 12.09 18.16 5.16
C GLN A 61 11.08 19.19 4.61
N LEU A 62 10.38 18.86 3.52
CA LEU A 62 9.35 19.72 2.94
C LEU A 62 8.15 19.88 3.90
N SER A 63 7.72 18.81 4.55
CA SER A 63 6.61 18.84 5.52
C SER A 63 6.94 19.73 6.72
N LEU A 64 8.18 19.69 7.22
CA LEU A 64 8.66 20.53 8.31
C LEU A 64 8.76 22.01 7.91
N LYS A 65 9.16 22.28 6.66
CA LYS A 65 9.29 23.64 6.11
C LYS A 65 7.94 24.31 5.89
N TYR A 66 7.03 23.65 5.18
CA TYR A 66 5.77 24.27 4.74
C TYR A 66 4.61 24.11 5.74
N ARG A 67 4.60 23.05 6.56
CA ARG A 67 3.59 22.78 7.62
C ARG A 67 2.13 22.93 7.19
N LYS A 68 1.83 22.66 5.92
CA LYS A 68 0.50 22.71 5.32
C LYS A 68 0.06 21.32 4.88
N SER A 69 -1.24 21.06 4.96
CA SER A 69 -1.85 19.85 4.41
C SER A 69 -1.87 19.88 2.87
N GLY A 70 -1.87 18.71 2.25
CA GLY A 70 -1.99 18.54 0.79
C GLY A 70 -0.77 17.96 0.07
N GLY A 71 0.29 17.62 0.81
CA GLY A 71 1.42 16.84 0.29
C GLY A 71 2.18 17.55 -0.84
N ALA A 72 2.60 16.78 -1.85
CA ALA A 72 3.46 17.31 -2.92
C ALA A 72 2.80 18.39 -3.80
N PHE A 73 1.48 18.37 -3.94
CA PHE A 73 0.75 19.46 -4.60
C PHE A 73 1.02 20.78 -3.88
N THR A 74 0.83 20.81 -2.56
CA THR A 74 1.06 21.99 -1.75
C THR A 74 2.51 22.44 -1.81
N PHE A 75 3.48 21.51 -1.76
CA PHE A 75 4.89 21.87 -1.84
C PHE A 75 5.25 22.57 -3.15
N LEU A 76 4.69 22.12 -4.28
CA LEU A 76 4.90 22.77 -5.58
C LEU A 76 4.17 24.11 -5.70
N ASN A 77 2.98 24.22 -5.10
CA ASN A 77 2.22 25.45 -5.10
C ASN A 77 2.93 26.55 -4.27
N GLU A 78 3.59 26.19 -3.16
CA GLU A 78 4.34 27.13 -2.32
C GLU A 78 5.67 27.61 -2.94
N VAL A 79 6.07 27.06 -4.09
CA VAL A 79 7.24 27.52 -4.86
C VAL A 79 6.83 28.07 -6.23
N ASP A 80 5.58 28.53 -6.36
CA ASP A 80 5.01 29.16 -7.56
C ASP A 80 5.06 28.28 -8.84
N HIS A 81 5.05 26.95 -8.67
CA HIS A 81 5.04 25.98 -9.77
C HIS A 81 3.64 25.38 -10.01
N GLU A 82 2.62 26.24 -10.12
CA GLU A 82 1.20 25.85 -10.22
C GLU A 82 0.90 24.87 -11.37
N ARG A 83 1.52 25.05 -12.54
CA ARG A 83 1.34 24.15 -13.70
C ARG A 83 1.84 22.73 -13.40
N LEU A 84 2.99 22.62 -12.74
CA LEU A 84 3.54 21.32 -12.34
C LEU A 84 2.70 20.72 -11.20
N ALA A 85 2.22 21.53 -10.27
CA ALA A 85 1.31 21.10 -9.22
C ALA A 85 0.01 20.51 -9.82
N GLY A 86 -0.60 21.18 -10.81
CA GLY A 86 -1.78 20.68 -11.51
C GLY A 86 -1.53 19.37 -12.27
N GLY A 87 -0.42 19.27 -13.00
CA GLY A 87 -0.03 18.03 -13.68
C GLY A 87 0.20 16.87 -12.70
N LEU A 88 0.88 17.14 -11.58
CA LEU A 88 1.13 16.17 -10.53
C LEU A 88 -0.18 15.68 -9.91
N SER A 89 -1.15 16.56 -9.64
CA SER A 89 -2.46 16.17 -9.10
C SER A 89 -3.19 15.15 -9.96
N TRP A 90 -3.15 15.30 -11.30
CA TRP A 90 -3.72 14.31 -12.20
C TRP A 90 -3.01 12.97 -12.13
N VAL A 91 -1.68 12.96 -12.05
CA VAL A 91 -0.90 11.74 -11.87
C VAL A 91 -1.24 11.04 -10.54
N LEU A 92 -1.39 11.79 -9.45
CA LEU A 92 -1.80 11.23 -8.16
C LEU A 92 -3.20 10.63 -8.22
N ILE A 93 -4.18 11.34 -8.79
CA ILE A 93 -5.56 10.85 -8.92
C ILE A 93 -5.58 9.53 -9.69
N LEU A 94 -4.90 9.47 -10.84
CA LEU A 94 -4.79 8.25 -11.64
C LEU A 94 -4.11 7.12 -10.85
N GLY A 95 -3.02 7.45 -10.13
CA GLY A 95 -2.32 6.50 -9.26
C GLY A 95 -3.23 5.92 -8.17
N TYR A 96 -4.06 6.74 -7.53
CA TYR A 96 -5.03 6.27 -6.53
C TYR A 96 -6.13 5.39 -7.13
N VAL A 97 -6.66 5.73 -8.32
CA VAL A 97 -7.65 4.91 -9.02
C VAL A 97 -7.08 3.53 -9.37
N LEU A 98 -5.84 3.49 -9.88
CA LEU A 98 -5.15 2.23 -10.17
C LEU A 98 -4.90 1.42 -8.90
N THR A 99 -4.48 2.07 -7.82
CA THR A 99 -4.23 1.43 -6.51
C THR A 99 -5.51 0.81 -5.95
N LEU A 100 -6.63 1.53 -5.97
CA LEU A 100 -7.94 1.01 -5.55
C LEU A 100 -8.37 -0.20 -6.38
N SER A 101 -8.12 -0.16 -7.69
CA SER A 101 -8.42 -1.26 -8.61
C SER A 101 -7.61 -2.51 -8.27
N VAL A 102 -6.31 -2.35 -7.99
CA VAL A 102 -5.42 -3.45 -7.58
C VAL A 102 -5.87 -4.04 -6.25
N TYR A 103 -6.22 -3.21 -5.26
CA TYR A 103 -6.67 -3.69 -3.94
C TYR A 103 -7.98 -4.48 -4.04
N ALA A 104 -8.95 -3.99 -4.82
CA ALA A 104 -10.21 -4.67 -5.04
C ALA A 104 -10.01 -6.01 -5.77
N PHE A 105 -9.15 -6.03 -6.79
CA PHE A 105 -8.78 -7.26 -7.50
C PHE A 105 -8.15 -8.28 -6.54
N THR A 106 -7.16 -7.86 -5.75
CA THR A 106 -6.50 -8.71 -4.76
C THR A 106 -7.49 -9.26 -3.73
N PHE A 107 -8.38 -8.42 -3.20
CA PHE A 107 -9.42 -8.84 -2.26
C PHE A 107 -10.32 -9.92 -2.87
N GLY A 108 -10.84 -9.70 -4.08
CA GLY A 108 -11.70 -10.67 -4.76
C GLY A 108 -10.99 -12.01 -5.00
N HIS A 109 -9.70 -11.98 -5.37
CA HIS A 109 -8.91 -13.19 -5.59
C HIS A 109 -8.59 -13.94 -4.29
N TYR A 110 -8.30 -13.26 -3.18
CA TYR A 110 -8.09 -13.94 -1.90
C TYR A 110 -9.35 -14.63 -1.40
N VAL A 111 -10.49 -13.93 -1.42
CA VAL A 111 -11.76 -14.52 -0.98
C VAL A 111 -12.21 -15.62 -1.94
N GLY A 112 -12.04 -15.42 -3.24
CA GLY A 112 -12.36 -16.42 -4.25
C GLY A 112 -11.51 -17.69 -4.13
N TYR A 113 -10.23 -17.57 -3.76
CA TYR A 113 -9.37 -18.72 -3.48
C TYR A 113 -9.85 -19.53 -2.26
N VAL A 114 -10.36 -18.86 -1.22
CA VAL A 114 -10.84 -19.53 0.01
C VAL A 114 -12.20 -20.20 -0.19
N LEU A 115 -13.10 -19.58 -0.96
CA LEU A 115 -14.47 -20.07 -1.12
C LEU A 115 -14.68 -20.96 -2.36
N ASP A 116 -13.85 -20.80 -3.40
CA ASP A 116 -13.86 -21.57 -4.65
C ASP A 116 -15.23 -21.68 -5.37
N TRP A 117 -16.01 -20.59 -5.39
CA TRP A 117 -17.32 -20.53 -6.06
C TRP A 117 -17.26 -20.29 -7.57
N GLY A 118 -16.10 -20.53 -8.18
CA GLY A 118 -15.88 -20.42 -9.62
C GLY A 118 -15.28 -19.08 -10.10
N PRO A 119 -14.95 -18.99 -11.40
CA PRO A 119 -14.06 -17.95 -11.96
C PRO A 119 -14.70 -16.55 -12.04
N TRP A 120 -16.02 -16.45 -11.95
CA TRP A 120 -16.74 -15.17 -11.99
C TRP A 120 -16.77 -14.48 -10.61
N PHE A 121 -16.68 -15.25 -9.54
CA PHE A 121 -16.89 -14.78 -8.17
C PHE A 121 -15.86 -13.73 -7.70
N PRO A 122 -14.54 -13.86 -7.96
CA PRO A 122 -13.55 -12.82 -7.63
C PRO A 122 -13.88 -11.45 -8.24
N ARG A 123 -14.37 -11.43 -9.49
CA ARG A 123 -14.68 -10.20 -10.23
C ARG A 123 -15.89 -9.49 -9.61
N VAL A 124 -16.91 -10.26 -9.24
CA VAL A 124 -18.11 -9.72 -8.57
C VAL A 124 -17.74 -9.14 -7.20
N LEU A 125 -16.88 -9.83 -6.44
CA LEU A 125 -16.40 -9.30 -5.16
C LEU A 125 -15.57 -8.03 -5.31
N ALA A 126 -14.69 -7.96 -6.31
CA ALA A 126 -13.89 -6.76 -6.59
C ALA A 126 -14.78 -5.54 -6.91
N LEU A 127 -15.79 -5.72 -7.75
CA LEU A 127 -16.75 -4.65 -8.05
C LEU A 127 -17.61 -4.30 -6.82
N GLY A 128 -18.04 -5.32 -6.07
CA GLY A 128 -18.85 -5.15 -4.86
C GLY A 128 -18.13 -4.37 -3.77
N VAL A 129 -16.84 -4.67 -3.52
CA VAL A 129 -16.07 -3.96 -2.49
C VAL A 129 -15.83 -2.50 -2.87
N ILE A 130 -15.56 -2.20 -4.15
CA ILE A 130 -15.45 -0.81 -4.63
C ILE A 130 -16.78 -0.08 -4.42
N ALA A 131 -17.90 -0.66 -4.85
CA ALA A 131 -19.22 -0.06 -4.70
C ALA A 131 -19.59 0.17 -3.23
N LEU A 132 -19.26 -0.78 -2.36
CA LEU A 132 -19.46 -0.66 -0.91
C LEU A 132 -18.67 0.51 -0.33
N PHE A 133 -17.36 0.58 -0.58
CA PHE A 133 -16.54 1.66 -0.04
C PHE A 133 -16.90 3.02 -0.65
N ALA A 134 -17.30 3.07 -1.92
CA ALA A 134 -17.85 4.28 -2.53
C ALA A 134 -19.14 4.73 -1.82
N ALA A 135 -20.07 3.82 -1.55
CA ALA A 135 -21.30 4.13 -0.82
C ALA A 135 -21.02 4.59 0.63
N ILE A 136 -20.06 3.96 1.32
CA ILE A 136 -19.61 4.41 2.64
C ILE A 136 -19.03 5.82 2.56
N ASN A 137 -18.19 6.09 1.55
CA ASN A 137 -17.58 7.41 1.37
C ASN A 137 -18.63 8.51 1.13
N LEU A 138 -19.66 8.23 0.32
CA LEU A 138 -20.77 9.16 0.05
C LEU A 138 -21.66 9.44 1.28
N ARG A 139 -21.77 8.48 2.22
CA ARG A 139 -22.52 8.64 3.48
C ARG A 139 -21.77 9.43 4.55
N GLY A 140 -20.49 9.71 4.32
CA GLY A 140 -19.60 10.36 5.27
C GLY A 140 -18.72 9.34 6.00
N VAL A 141 -17.42 9.49 5.82
CA VAL A 141 -16.41 8.68 6.52
C VAL A 141 -16.34 9.15 7.97
N GLY A 142 -16.75 8.28 8.90
CA GLY A 142 -16.57 8.47 10.34
C GLY A 142 -15.12 8.25 10.77
N ASP A 143 -14.87 8.15 12.08
CA ASP A 143 -13.53 7.88 12.61
C ASP A 143 -13.08 6.44 12.30
N SER A 144 -12.42 6.27 11.14
CA SER A 144 -11.89 4.99 10.66
C SER A 144 -10.54 4.63 11.29
N SER A 145 -9.99 5.47 12.18
CA SER A 145 -8.64 5.31 12.73
C SER A 145 -8.49 4.04 13.56
N GLN A 146 -9.49 3.70 14.38
CA GLN A 146 -9.45 2.51 15.22
C GLN A 146 -9.47 1.21 14.40
N VAL A 147 -10.30 1.18 13.35
CA VAL A 147 -10.37 0.04 12.44
C VAL A 147 -9.03 -0.16 11.74
N GLU A 148 -8.40 0.93 11.30
CA GLU A 148 -7.09 0.89 10.66
C GLU A 148 -6.01 0.38 11.61
N ILE A 149 -5.93 0.92 12.84
CA ILE A 149 -4.95 0.52 13.85
C ILE A 149 -5.07 -0.98 14.14
N VAL A 150 -6.28 -1.47 14.44
CA VAL A 150 -6.52 -2.88 14.77
C VAL A 150 -6.13 -3.78 13.59
N THR A 151 -6.54 -3.41 12.38
CA THR A 151 -6.23 -4.17 11.15
C THR A 151 -4.73 -4.23 10.90
N VAL A 152 -4.02 -3.12 11.13
CA VAL A 152 -2.57 -3.03 10.93
C VAL A 152 -1.80 -3.89 11.91
N TRP A 153 -2.09 -3.77 13.20
CA TRP A 153 -1.43 -4.61 14.20
C TRP A 153 -1.73 -6.10 13.99
N GLY A 154 -2.99 -6.44 13.64
CA GLY A 154 -3.37 -7.81 13.28
C GLY A 154 -2.54 -8.38 12.14
N LYS A 155 -2.43 -7.67 11.01
CA LYS A 155 -1.63 -8.15 9.86
C LYS A 155 -0.13 -8.19 10.17
N LEU A 156 0.40 -7.25 10.95
CA LEU A 156 1.81 -7.27 11.33
C LEU A 156 2.16 -8.48 12.20
N ILE A 157 1.29 -8.86 13.14
CA ILE A 157 1.48 -10.08 13.94
C ILE A 157 1.55 -11.31 13.04
N VAL A 158 0.63 -11.44 12.08
CA VAL A 158 0.62 -12.56 11.12
C VAL A 158 1.90 -12.57 10.28
N LEU A 159 2.32 -11.41 9.75
CA LEU A 159 3.52 -11.31 8.92
C LEU A 159 4.80 -11.58 9.72
N LEU A 160 4.89 -11.11 10.96
CA LEU A 160 6.00 -11.43 11.86
C LEU A 160 6.05 -12.92 12.17
N GLY A 161 4.90 -13.56 12.42
CA GLY A 161 4.82 -15.01 12.58
C GLY A 161 5.34 -15.77 11.35
N LEU A 162 4.92 -15.36 10.16
CA LEU A 162 5.41 -15.93 8.90
C LEU A 162 6.91 -15.71 8.70
N ALA A 163 7.43 -14.53 9.05
CA ALA A 163 8.86 -14.24 8.98
C ALA A 163 9.68 -15.13 9.91
N VAL A 164 9.22 -15.31 11.16
CA VAL A 164 9.86 -16.21 12.14
C VAL A 164 9.82 -17.65 11.65
N LEU A 165 8.69 -18.13 11.16
CA LEU A 165 8.59 -19.48 10.57
C LEU A 165 9.53 -19.65 9.38
N GLY A 166 9.63 -18.64 8.51
CA GLY A 166 10.56 -18.63 7.38
C GLY A 166 12.02 -18.71 7.82
N LEU A 167 12.39 -18.05 8.92
CA LEU A 167 13.74 -18.12 9.51
C LEU A 167 14.02 -19.46 10.19
N VAL A 168 13.03 -20.07 10.85
CA VAL A 168 13.17 -21.39 11.49
C VAL A 168 13.29 -22.49 10.44
N LEU A 169 12.52 -22.41 9.36
CA LEU A 169 12.50 -23.36 8.25
C LEU A 169 13.45 -22.95 7.11
N TRP A 170 14.45 -22.12 7.41
CA TRP A 170 15.29 -21.47 6.42
C TRP A 170 16.11 -22.48 5.62
N LYS A 171 15.97 -22.45 4.29
CA LYS A 171 16.75 -23.26 3.36
C LYS A 171 17.60 -22.34 2.48
N PRO A 172 18.89 -22.12 2.82
CA PRO A 172 19.75 -21.18 2.08
C PRO A 172 19.87 -21.49 0.59
N SER A 173 19.78 -22.77 0.22
CA SER A 173 19.82 -23.20 -1.18
C SER A 173 18.68 -22.64 -2.03
N GLN A 174 17.54 -22.27 -1.43
CA GLN A 174 16.41 -21.68 -2.17
C GLN A 174 16.64 -20.20 -2.55
N LEU A 175 17.68 -19.56 -2.00
CA LEU A 175 18.09 -18.21 -2.40
C LEU A 175 18.92 -18.19 -3.69
N THR A 176 19.45 -19.34 -4.11
CA THR A 176 20.36 -19.45 -5.27
C THR A 176 19.90 -20.47 -6.33
N ALA A 177 19.04 -21.43 -5.96
CA ALA A 177 18.57 -22.50 -6.84
C ALA A 177 17.33 -22.15 -7.70
N GLY A 178 16.71 -20.98 -7.51
CA GLY A 178 15.39 -20.66 -8.06
C GLY A 178 15.37 -20.07 -9.47
N ILE A 179 16.51 -19.85 -10.12
CA ILE A 179 16.57 -19.26 -11.46
C ILE A 179 17.62 -20.01 -12.29
N ASP A 180 17.18 -20.87 -13.21
CA ASP A 180 18.02 -21.24 -14.34
C ASP A 180 18.37 -19.96 -15.12
N PRO A 181 19.65 -19.72 -15.46
CA PRO A 181 20.03 -18.54 -16.20
C PRO A 181 19.20 -18.46 -17.49
N ARG A 182 18.43 -17.38 -17.63
CA ARG A 182 17.68 -17.15 -18.86
C ARG A 182 18.68 -16.98 -19.99
N SER A 183 18.52 -17.75 -21.06
CA SER A 183 19.47 -17.85 -22.19
C SER A 183 19.43 -16.66 -23.17
N TRP A 184 19.09 -15.46 -22.70
CA TRP A 184 19.11 -14.25 -23.53
C TRP A 184 20.39 -13.45 -23.30
#